data_AF-A0A2K8V9J2-F1
#
_entry.id   AF-A0A2K8V9J2-F1
#
_cell.length_a   1.000
_cell.length_b   1.000
_cell.length_c   1.000
_cell.angle_alpha   90.00
_cell.angle_beta   90.00
_cell.angle_gamma   90.00
#
_symmetry.space_group_name_H-M   'P 1'
#
loop_
_entity.id
_entity.type
_entity.pdbx_description
1 polymer ?
#
loop_
_entity_poly.entity_id
_entity_poly.type
_entity_poly.pdbx_seq_one_letter_code
_entity_poly.pdbx_strand_id
1 'polypeptide(L)'
;MRNAVVLICFSLFAIQTIFTQNTNQQKTYEVFITKPEGENAIAKKDWFNYIQMDSSLKSIESKNKNSDNSNISLIRYSYNDSKFIFEFNNGFIRAKNPTKEILLKMYQVSKRLNAVVIDSNGKVFTDDDFYKN
;
A
#
# COMPACT_ATOMS: atom_id res chain seq x y z
N MET A 1 -64.13 28.11 21.54
CA MET A 1 -63.45 27.90 20.23
C MET A 1 -62.06 27.34 20.49
N ARG A 2 -61.64 26.34 19.71
CA ARG A 2 -60.30 25.70 19.59
C ARG A 2 -59.82 24.75 20.71
N ASN A 3 -60.05 23.47 20.40
CA ASN A 3 -59.20 22.28 20.58
C ASN A 3 -57.71 22.51 20.94
N ALA A 4 -57.19 21.63 21.81
CA ALA A 4 -55.97 20.86 21.53
C ALA A 4 -55.85 19.67 22.51
N VAL A 5 -55.95 18.46 21.97
CA VAL A 5 -55.43 17.21 22.57
C VAL A 5 -54.08 16.97 21.91
N VAL A 6 -53.03 16.68 22.69
CA VAL A 6 -51.82 16.00 22.18
C VAL A 6 -51.34 14.99 23.22
N LEU A 7 -51.44 13.71 22.85
CA LEU A 7 -50.79 12.54 23.42
C LEU A 7 -49.32 12.48 22.96
N ILE A 8 -48.37 12.17 23.84
CA ILE A 8 -47.06 11.57 23.49
C ILE A 8 -46.63 10.69 24.71
N CYS A 9 -46.88 9.38 24.72
CA CYS A 9 -46.04 8.29 24.20
C CYS A 9 -44.57 8.33 24.68
N PHE A 10 -44.25 7.67 25.80
CA PHE A 10 -42.88 7.24 26.10
C PHE A 10 -42.78 5.72 25.95
N SER A 11 -42.27 5.31 24.78
CA SER A 11 -41.98 3.94 24.39
C SER A 11 -40.71 3.41 25.06
N LEU A 12 -40.84 2.18 25.57
CA LEU A 12 -39.84 1.16 25.86
C LEU A 12 -38.38 1.45 25.46
N PHE A 13 -37.51 1.50 26.47
CA PHE A 13 -36.07 1.27 26.29
C PHE A 13 -35.82 -0.22 26.09
N ALA A 14 -35.61 -0.65 24.85
CA ALA A 14 -34.99 -1.94 24.54
C ALA A 14 -33.48 -1.74 24.49
N ILE A 15 -32.78 -2.28 25.50
CA ILE A 15 -31.31 -2.35 25.52
C ILE A 15 -30.90 -3.40 24.48
N GLN A 16 -30.39 -2.96 23.33
CA GLN A 16 -29.72 -3.85 22.39
C GLN A 16 -28.22 -3.83 22.67
N THR A 17 -27.75 -4.96 23.21
CA THR A 17 -26.34 -5.32 23.37
C THR A 17 -25.59 -5.21 22.05
N ILE A 18 -24.55 -4.37 22.03
CA ILE A 18 -23.61 -4.26 20.91
C ILE A 18 -22.75 -5.53 20.89
N PHE A 19 -22.93 -6.37 19.88
CA PHE A 19 -21.96 -7.40 19.54
C PHE A 19 -20.71 -6.74 18.95
N THR A 20 -19.67 -6.56 19.75
CA THR A 20 -18.35 -6.22 19.24
C THR A 20 -17.80 -7.41 18.44
N GLN A 21 -17.81 -7.30 17.12
CA GLN A 21 -17.10 -8.23 16.24
C GLN A 21 -15.61 -8.02 16.42
N ASN A 22 -14.99 -8.92 17.19
CA ASN A 22 -13.55 -8.99 17.37
C ASN A 22 -12.92 -9.54 16.08
N THR A 23 -12.71 -8.67 15.09
CA THR A 23 -11.95 -9.02 13.89
C THR A 23 -10.47 -8.89 14.22
N ASN A 24 -9.80 -10.01 14.43
CA ASN A 24 -8.34 -10.10 14.41
C ASN A 24 -7.85 -9.73 13.01
N GLN A 25 -7.72 -8.43 12.73
CA GLN A 25 -7.02 -7.95 11.55
C GLN A 25 -5.53 -8.20 11.76
N GLN A 26 -5.02 -9.29 11.21
CA GLN A 26 -3.59 -9.55 11.11
C GLN A 26 -2.95 -8.37 10.36
N LYS A 27 -2.20 -7.51 11.09
CA LYS A 27 -1.59 -6.29 10.53
C LYS A 27 -0.65 -6.71 9.41
N THR A 28 -1.01 -6.41 8.16
CA THR A 28 -0.15 -6.70 7.00
C THR A 28 1.06 -5.77 7.08
N TYR A 29 2.26 -6.35 7.03
CA TYR A 29 3.49 -5.57 6.97
C TYR A 29 3.65 -5.05 5.54
N GLU A 30 3.77 -3.74 5.37
CA GLU A 30 3.89 -3.10 4.06
C GLU A 30 5.16 -2.26 4.01
N VAL A 31 5.79 -2.25 2.86
CA VAL A 31 6.99 -1.46 2.58
C VAL A 31 6.76 -0.68 1.31
N PHE A 32 7.31 0.53 1.26
CA PHE A 32 7.09 1.49 0.18
C PHE A 32 8.43 2.03 -0.32
N ILE A 33 8.58 2.15 -1.64
CA ILE A 33 9.56 3.05 -2.24
C ILE A 33 8.84 4.38 -2.49
N THR A 34 9.38 5.46 -1.95
CA THR A 34 8.82 6.81 -2.10
C THR A 34 9.92 7.85 -2.10
N LYS A 35 9.58 9.05 -2.56
CA LYS A 35 10.46 10.21 -2.53
C LYS A 35 10.55 10.79 -1.12
N PRO A 36 11.69 11.35 -0.71
CA PRO A 36 11.81 12.07 0.55
C PRO A 36 10.76 13.18 0.68
N GLU A 37 10.44 13.55 1.91
CA GLU A 37 9.51 14.65 2.17
C GLU A 37 10.01 15.94 1.48
N GLY A 38 9.09 16.63 0.80
CA GLY A 38 9.40 17.84 0.02
C GLY A 38 9.91 17.59 -1.41
N GLU A 39 10.17 16.34 -1.81
CA GLU A 39 10.47 16.01 -3.20
C GLU A 39 9.23 15.64 -4.02
N ASN A 40 9.32 15.83 -5.34
CA ASN A 40 8.28 15.39 -6.28
C ASN A 40 8.11 13.88 -6.23
N ALA A 41 6.86 13.41 -6.23
CA ALA A 41 6.51 12.00 -6.25
C ALA A 41 7.16 11.25 -7.43
N ILE A 42 7.43 9.94 -7.25
CA ILE A 42 8.01 9.11 -8.31
C ILE A 42 7.06 9.14 -9.52
N ALA A 43 7.54 9.66 -10.65
CA ALA A 43 6.75 9.69 -11.85
C ALA A 43 6.51 8.27 -12.36
N LYS A 44 5.29 8.00 -12.83
CA LYS A 44 4.95 6.71 -13.45
C LYS A 44 5.94 6.36 -14.55
N LYS A 45 6.29 7.32 -15.42
CA LYS A 45 7.25 7.10 -16.51
C LYS A 45 8.61 6.62 -16.01
N ASP A 46 9.15 7.19 -14.93
CA ASP A 46 10.46 6.82 -14.40
C ASP A 46 10.46 5.41 -13.84
N TRP A 47 9.38 5.04 -13.14
CA TRP A 47 9.19 3.67 -12.68
C TRP A 47 9.15 2.67 -13.86
N PHE A 48 8.37 2.97 -14.91
CA PHE A 48 8.28 2.12 -16.09
C PHE A 48 9.61 2.01 -16.86
N ASN A 49 10.36 3.11 -16.97
CA ASN A 49 11.70 3.10 -17.58
C ASN A 49 12.64 2.19 -16.80
N TYR A 50 12.64 2.28 -15.46
CA TYR A 50 13.45 1.41 -14.61
C TYR A 50 13.13 -0.07 -14.83
N ILE A 51 11.85 -0.43 -14.86
CA ILE A 51 11.41 -1.81 -15.09
C ILE A 51 11.92 -2.35 -16.42
N GLN A 52 11.89 -1.54 -17.48
CA GLN A 52 12.37 -1.95 -18.81
C GLN A 52 13.87 -2.23 -18.83
N MET A 53 14.64 -1.58 -17.93
CA MET A 53 16.09 -1.78 -17.82
C MET A 53 16.45 -2.97 -16.93
N ASP A 54 15.54 -3.44 -16.08
CA ASP A 54 15.80 -4.48 -15.10
C ASP A 54 15.14 -5.81 -15.50
N SER A 55 15.95 -6.72 -16.02
CA SER A 55 15.48 -8.03 -16.54
C SER A 55 14.81 -8.92 -15.48
N SER A 56 15.01 -8.65 -14.19
CA SER A 56 14.35 -9.37 -13.09
C SER A 56 12.91 -8.88 -12.82
N LEU A 57 12.53 -7.74 -13.41
CA LEU A 57 11.19 -7.17 -13.32
C LEU A 57 10.44 -7.35 -14.64
N LYS A 58 9.16 -7.71 -14.55
CA LYS A 58 8.25 -7.85 -15.69
C LYS A 58 6.96 -7.11 -15.41
N SER A 59 6.62 -6.16 -16.28
CA SER A 59 5.33 -5.47 -16.22
C SER A 59 4.18 -6.45 -16.46
N ILE A 60 3.11 -6.34 -15.66
CA ILE A 60 1.87 -7.07 -15.88
C ILE A 60 0.71 -6.09 -15.88
N GLU A 61 -0.09 -6.07 -16.94
CA GLU A 61 -1.28 -5.21 -16.94
C GLU A 61 -2.30 -5.73 -15.93
N SER A 62 -2.71 -4.88 -15.00
CA SER A 62 -3.89 -5.11 -14.16
C SER A 62 -5.03 -4.27 -14.72
N LYS A 63 -5.99 -4.92 -15.38
CA LYS A 63 -7.26 -4.27 -15.74
C LYS A 63 -8.17 -4.30 -14.51
N ASN A 64 -8.18 -3.21 -13.74
CA ASN A 64 -9.20 -3.05 -12.72
C ASN A 64 -10.53 -2.71 -13.41
N LYS A 65 -11.48 -3.65 -13.42
CA LYS A 65 -12.75 -3.51 -14.15
C LYS A 65 -13.77 -2.58 -13.49
N ASN A 66 -13.58 -2.17 -12.22
CA ASN A 66 -14.62 -1.51 -11.42
C ASN A 66 -14.09 -0.36 -10.54
N SER A 67 -13.43 0.66 -11.09
CA SER A 67 -13.30 1.94 -10.38
C SER A 67 -12.82 3.03 -11.32
N ASP A 68 -13.62 4.09 -11.43
CA ASP A 68 -13.22 5.34 -12.05
C ASP A 68 -11.85 5.78 -11.51
N ASN A 69 -10.91 5.97 -12.44
CA ASN A 69 -9.69 6.76 -12.27
C ASN A 69 -8.50 6.24 -11.44
N SER A 70 -8.40 4.95 -11.11
CA SER A 70 -7.15 4.38 -10.53
C SER A 70 -6.52 3.29 -11.40
N ASN A 71 -5.70 3.73 -12.38
CA ASN A 71 -4.86 2.83 -13.19
C ASN A 71 -3.68 2.30 -12.35
N ILE A 72 -3.96 1.39 -11.41
CA ILE A 72 -2.93 0.67 -10.65
C ILE A 72 -2.12 -0.17 -11.65
N SER A 73 -0.82 0.13 -11.75
CA SER A 73 0.10 -0.65 -12.56
C SER A 73 0.77 -1.67 -11.65
N LEU A 74 0.43 -2.95 -11.83
CA LEU A 74 1.04 -4.06 -11.09
C LEU A 74 2.30 -4.52 -11.82
N ILE A 75 3.36 -4.82 -11.08
CA ILE A 75 4.62 -5.24 -11.67
C ILE A 75 5.06 -6.51 -10.96
N ARG A 76 5.35 -7.55 -11.74
CA ARG A 76 5.81 -8.83 -11.22
C ARG A 76 7.32 -8.82 -11.15
N TYR A 77 7.85 -9.03 -9.97
CA TYR A 77 9.25 -9.39 -9.76
C TYR A 77 9.38 -10.91 -9.74
N SER A 78 10.37 -11.43 -10.46
CA SER A 78 10.69 -12.85 -10.46
C SER A 78 12.11 -13.05 -9.96
N TYR A 79 12.24 -13.80 -8.86
CA TYR A 79 13.52 -14.17 -8.26
C TYR A 79 13.46 -15.63 -7.82
N ASN A 80 14.40 -16.45 -8.30
CA ASN A 80 14.50 -17.88 -7.98
C ASN A 80 13.14 -18.61 -7.98
N ASP A 81 12.44 -18.55 -9.11
CA ASP A 81 11.09 -19.11 -9.34
C ASP A 81 9.93 -18.56 -8.49
N SER A 82 10.23 -17.70 -7.52
CA SER A 82 9.22 -16.98 -6.74
C SER A 82 8.74 -15.75 -7.48
N LYS A 83 7.41 -15.54 -7.47
CA LYS A 83 6.76 -14.36 -8.06
C LYS A 83 6.30 -13.45 -6.94
N PHE A 84 6.76 -12.21 -6.96
CA PHE A 84 6.35 -11.16 -6.03
C PHE A 84 5.73 -9.98 -6.80
N ILE A 85 4.83 -9.23 -6.16
CA ILE A 85 4.12 -8.11 -6.81
C ILE A 85 4.53 -6.78 -6.17
N PHE A 86 4.99 -5.86 -7.01
CA PHE A 86 5.10 -4.45 -6.69
C PHE A 86 3.87 -3.71 -7.23
N GLU A 87 3.27 -2.86 -6.41
CA GLU A 87 2.10 -2.07 -6.79
C GLU A 87 2.46 -0.60 -6.88
N PHE A 88 2.35 -0.01 -8.08
CA PHE A 88 2.55 1.43 -8.24
C PHE A 88 1.22 2.18 -8.05
N ASN A 89 1.21 3.14 -7.11
CA ASN A 89 0.07 4.02 -6.87
C ASN A 89 0.58 5.42 -6.47
N ASN A 90 0.25 6.45 -7.25
CA ASN A 90 0.52 7.87 -6.94
C ASN A 90 1.95 8.15 -6.42
N GLY A 91 2.96 7.56 -7.05
CA GLY A 91 4.37 7.76 -6.69
C GLY A 91 4.90 6.87 -5.57
N PHE A 92 4.07 5.98 -5.04
CA PHE A 92 4.47 4.91 -4.13
C PHE A 92 4.59 3.60 -4.89
N ILE A 93 5.68 2.85 -4.66
CA ILE A 93 5.82 1.46 -5.10
C ILE A 93 5.73 0.59 -3.85
N ARG A 94 4.60 -0.11 -3.68
CA ARG A 94 4.29 -0.91 -2.50
C ARG A 94 4.66 -2.38 -2.68
N ALA A 95 5.14 -2.99 -1.60
CA ALA A 95 5.30 -4.42 -1.43
C ALA A 95 4.59 -4.88 -0.14
N LYS A 96 3.85 -5.99 -0.20
CA LYS A 96 3.18 -6.59 0.97
C LYS A 96 3.97 -7.80 1.47
N ASN A 97 4.29 -7.80 2.76
CA ASN A 97 5.08 -8.84 3.43
C ASN A 97 6.34 -9.24 2.65
N PRO A 98 7.21 -8.29 2.24
CA PRO A 98 8.40 -8.62 1.47
C PRO A 98 9.37 -9.49 2.28
N THR A 99 9.98 -10.48 1.62
CA THR A 99 11.14 -11.19 2.18
C THR A 99 12.36 -10.26 2.23
N LYS A 100 13.43 -10.66 2.93
CA LYS A 100 14.68 -9.88 2.97
C LYS A 100 15.26 -9.61 1.58
N GLU A 101 15.14 -10.57 0.67
CA GLU A 101 15.60 -10.46 -0.73
C GLU A 101 14.78 -9.43 -1.51
N ILE A 102 13.44 -9.47 -1.36
CA ILE A 102 12.54 -8.47 -1.95
C ILE A 102 12.85 -7.08 -1.40
N LEU A 103 13.06 -6.98 -0.09
CA LEU A 103 13.39 -5.73 0.58
C LEU A 103 14.73 -5.15 0.08
N LEU A 104 15.75 -6.00 -0.09
CA LEU A 104 17.02 -5.61 -0.72
C LEU A 104 16.80 -5.14 -2.17
N LYS A 105 15.95 -5.83 -2.93
CA LYS A 105 15.60 -5.41 -4.29
C LYS A 105 14.94 -4.03 -4.30
N MET A 106 13.98 -3.79 -3.41
CA MET A 106 13.35 -2.47 -3.26
C MET A 106 14.36 -1.38 -2.93
N TYR A 107 15.34 -1.71 -2.08
CA TYR A 107 16.43 -0.79 -1.75
C TYR A 107 17.31 -0.45 -2.96
N GLN A 108 17.68 -1.44 -3.77
CA GLN A 108 18.43 -1.21 -5.00
C GLN A 108 17.65 -0.35 -6.01
N VAL A 109 16.33 -0.57 -6.12
CA VAL A 109 15.43 0.25 -6.94
C VAL A 109 15.41 1.68 -6.42
N SER A 110 15.28 1.88 -5.10
CA SER A 110 15.16 3.22 -4.51
C SER A 110 16.40 4.08 -4.80
N LYS A 111 17.60 3.50 -4.74
CA LYS A 111 18.85 4.19 -5.12
C LYS A 111 18.85 4.67 -6.56
N ARG A 112 18.26 3.92 -7.48
CA ARG A 112 18.18 4.28 -8.90
C ARG A 112 17.14 5.35 -9.18
N LEU A 113 16.10 5.43 -8.36
CA LEU A 113 15.03 6.43 -8.46
C LEU A 113 15.29 7.67 -7.59
N ASN A 114 16.46 7.77 -6.94
CA ASN A 114 16.75 8.78 -5.91
C ASN A 114 15.63 8.86 -4.87
N ALA A 115 15.25 7.70 -4.33
CA ALA A 115 14.12 7.50 -3.44
C ALA A 115 14.56 6.76 -2.16
N VAL A 116 13.67 6.70 -1.18
CA VAL A 116 13.85 5.97 0.07
C VAL A 116 12.95 4.75 0.12
N VAL A 117 13.34 3.76 0.93
CA VAL A 117 12.47 2.66 1.32
C VAL A 117 12.01 2.88 2.75
N ILE A 118 10.71 2.84 2.98
CA ILE A 118 10.10 3.05 4.30
C ILE A 118 9.08 1.96 4.59
N ASP A 119 9.05 1.44 5.82
CA ASP A 119 8.01 0.50 6.25
C ASP A 119 6.74 1.21 6.75
N SER A 120 5.66 0.44 6.94
CA SER A 120 4.38 0.94 7.45
C SER A 120 4.43 1.45 8.90
N ASN A 121 5.55 1.31 9.60
CA ASN A 121 5.79 1.89 10.93
C ASN A 121 6.69 3.13 10.87
N GLY A 122 7.12 3.57 9.68
CA GLY A 122 7.94 4.76 9.48
C GLY A 122 9.46 4.50 9.52
N LYS A 123 9.91 3.24 9.64
CA LYS A 123 11.35 2.93 9.58
C LYS A 123 11.86 3.15 8.16
N VAL A 124 12.85 4.03 8.00
CA VAL A 124 13.59 4.20 6.76
C VAL A 124 14.74 3.19 6.71
N PHE A 125 14.85 2.45 5.60
CA PHE A 125 15.94 1.50 5.39
C PHE A 125 17.18 2.19 4.81
N THR A 126 18.34 1.78 5.31
CA THR A 126 19.65 2.35 5.01
C THR A 126 20.64 1.24 4.66
N ASP A 127 21.87 1.61 4.28
CA ASP A 127 22.91 0.61 3.92
C ASP A 127 23.20 -0.36 5.08
N ASP A 128 23.11 0.13 6.31
CA ASP A 128 23.27 -0.64 7.55
C ASP A 128 22.27 -1.79 7.68
N ASP A 129 21.08 -1.70 7.08
CA ASP A 129 20.05 -2.74 7.16
C ASP A 129 20.38 -3.95 6.26
N PHE A 130 21.29 -3.79 5.29
CA PHE A 130 21.57 -4.79 4.26
C PHE A 130 23.02 -5.24 4.21
N TYR A 131 23.97 -4.35 4.54
CA TYR A 131 25.40 -4.57 4.31
C TYR A 131 26.23 -4.55 5.59
N LYS A 132 25.60 -4.64 6.77
CA LYS A 132 26.35 -4.86 8.01
C LYS A 132 27.13 -6.18 7.91
N ASN A 133 28.45 -6.04 7.92
CA ASN A 133 29.39 -7.11 8.27
C ASN A 133 29.28 -7.43 9.76
#